data_AF-A0A5B8HHW7-F1
#
_entry.id   AF-A0A5B8HHW7-F1
#
_cell.length_a   1.000
_cell.length_b   1.000
_cell.length_c   1.000
_cell.angle_alpha   90.00
_cell.angle_beta   90.00
_cell.angle_gamma   90.00
#
_symmetry.space_group_name_H-M   'P 1'
#
loop_
_entity.id
_entity.type
_entity.pdbx_description
1 polymer ?
#
loop_
_entity_poly.entity_id
_entity_poly.type
_entity_poly.pdbx_seq_one_letter_code
_entity_poly.pdbx_strand_id
1 'polypeptide(L)' 'MINTQTTPLEKAVAAVGGSQKNLAEKVGVTPQAINMIKRRGGRLPARKMNKFLAATGLSKEELYPDIFSAA' A
#
# COMPACT_ATOMS: atom_id res chain seq x y z
N MET A 1 22.46 4.84 -6.48
CA MET A 1 21.70 3.91 -5.61
C MET A 1 20.27 3.84 -6.12
N ILE A 2 19.83 2.63 -6.43
CA ILE A 2 18.49 2.12 -6.81
C ILE A 2 17.44 3.14 -7.29
N ASN A 3 17.23 3.19 -8.61
CA ASN A 3 15.96 3.63 -9.20
C ASN A 3 14.86 2.67 -8.76
N THR A 4 13.87 3.10 -7.97
CA THR A 4 12.68 2.28 -7.72
C THR A 4 11.43 3.11 -7.96
N GLN A 5 10.67 2.74 -8.98
CA GLN A 5 9.27 3.10 -9.09
C GLN A 5 8.61 2.66 -7.78
N THR A 6 8.28 3.60 -6.90
CA THR A 6 7.71 3.29 -5.59
C THR A 6 6.33 2.71 -5.80
N THR A 7 6.19 1.41 -5.54
CA THR A 7 4.88 0.76 -5.68
C THR A 7 3.91 1.36 -4.65
N PRO A 8 2.59 1.31 -4.91
CA PRO A 8 1.63 1.82 -3.93
C PRO A 8 1.74 1.14 -2.56
N LEU A 9 2.12 -0.15 -2.53
CA LEU A 9 2.45 -0.83 -1.29
C LEU A 9 3.64 -0.20 -0.56
N GLU A 10 4.73 0.11 -1.26
CA GLU A 10 5.91 0.72 -0.64
C GLU A 10 5.60 2.10 -0.06
N LYS A 11 4.79 2.90 -0.77
CA LYS A 11 4.26 4.18 -0.24
C LYS A 11 3.45 3.96 1.04
N ALA A 12 2.54 2.99 1.03
CA ALA A 12 1.75 2.64 2.20
C ALA A 12 2.63 2.22 3.39
N VAL A 13 3.67 1.42 3.14
CA VAL A 13 4.60 0.95 4.17
C VAL A 13 5.42 2.13 4.73
N ALA A 14 5.91 3.02 3.87
CA ALA A 14 6.63 4.22 4.29
C ALA A 14 5.76 5.12 5.18
N ALA A 15 4.50 5.34 4.79
CA ALA A 15 3.55 6.17 5.53
C ALA A 15 3.22 5.66 6.95
N VAL A 16 3.38 4.36 7.21
CA VAL A 16 3.17 3.77 8.54
C VAL A 16 4.46 3.54 9.34
N GLY A 17 5.57 4.15 8.92
CA GLY A 17 6.87 4.07 9.61
C GLY A 17 7.80 2.99 9.07
N GLY A 18 7.65 2.60 7.80
CA GLY A 18 8.58 1.70 7.09
C GLY A 18 8.42 0.21 7.37
N SER A 19 7.43 -0.19 8.17
CA SER A 19 7.21 -1.59 8.57
C SER A 19 5.96 -2.19 7.92
N GLN A 20 6.15 -3.30 7.19
CA GLN A 20 5.05 -4.07 6.62
C GLN A 20 4.13 -4.67 7.70
N LYS A 21 4.70 -5.02 8.85
CA LYS A 21 3.94 -5.55 10.00
C LYS A 21 2.99 -4.48 10.53
N ASN A 22 3.47 -3.25 10.70
CA ASN A 22 2.66 -2.13 11.18
C ASN A 22 1.50 -1.83 10.21
N LEU A 23 1.78 -1.88 8.90
CA LEU A 23 0.73 -1.73 7.88
C LEU A 23 -0.33 -2.84 8.02
N ALA A 24 0.12 -4.08 8.18
CA ALA A 24 -0.78 -5.22 8.32
C ALA A 24 -1.71 -5.09 9.53
N GLU A 25 -1.15 -4.70 10.69
CA GLU A 25 -1.88 -4.47 11.93
C GLU A 25 -2.91 -3.35 11.78
N LYS A 26 -2.51 -2.19 11.25
CA LYS A 26 -3.43 -1.05 11.05
C LYS A 26 -4.56 -1.36 10.06
N VAL A 27 -4.28 -2.13 9.01
CA VAL A 27 -5.28 -2.48 7.98
C VAL A 27 -6.15 -3.68 8.41
N GLY A 28 -5.75 -4.42 9.44
CA GLY A 28 -6.42 -5.65 9.87
C GLY A 28 -6.26 -6.78 8.84
N VAL A 29 -5.01 -7.02 8.44
CA VAL A 29 -4.59 -8.16 7.59
C VAL A 29 -3.38 -8.85 8.19
N THR A 30 -3.06 -10.04 7.70
CA THR A 30 -1.84 -10.74 8.12
C THR A 30 -0.62 -10.15 7.41
N PRO A 31 0.58 -10.19 8.03
CA PRO A 31 1.82 -9.81 7.36
C PRO A 31 2.08 -10.61 6.06
N GLN A 32 1.61 -11.85 6.01
CA GLN A 32 1.68 -12.72 4.82
C GLN A 32 0.85 -12.16 3.66
N ALA A 33 -0.34 -11.59 3.93
CA ALA A 33 -1.15 -10.93 2.92
C ALA A 33 -0.40 -9.72 2.31
N ILE A 34 0.27 -8.93 3.16
CA ILE A 34 1.11 -7.81 2.70
C ILE A 34 2.28 -8.31 1.83
N ASN A 35 2.95 -9.40 2.24
CA ASN A 35 4.03 -9.99 1.46
C ASN A 35 3.53 -10.53 0.09
N MET A 36 2.35 -11.15 0.06
CA MET A 36 1.71 -11.58 -1.18
C MET A 36 1.39 -10.41 -2.12
N ILE A 37 0.93 -9.28 -1.58
CA ILE A 37 0.74 -8.05 -2.37
C ILE A 37 2.07 -7.57 -2.95
N LYS A 38 3.13 -7.55 -2.14
CA LYS A 38 4.48 -7.17 -2.61
C LYS A 38 4.94 -8.04 -3.78
N ARG A 39 4.82 -9.36 -3.63
CA ARG A 39 5.19 -10.34 -4.66
C ARG A 39 4.37 -10.22 -5.95
N ARG A 40 3.15 -9.70 -5.87
CA ARG A 40 2.25 -9.48 -7.01
C ARG A 40 2.40 -8.09 -7.64
N GLY A 41 3.49 -7.37 -7.35
CA GLY A 41 3.77 -6.06 -7.94
C GLY A 41 3.28 -4.87 -7.12
N GLY A 42 2.88 -5.07 -5.86
CA GLY A 42 2.61 -3.96 -4.94
C GLY A 42 1.29 -3.21 -5.16
N ARG A 43 0.37 -3.78 -5.96
CA ARG A 43 -0.99 -3.25 -6.16
C ARG A 43 -1.89 -3.55 -4.96
N LEU A 44 -2.44 -2.50 -4.36
CA LEU A 44 -3.30 -2.65 -3.19
C LEU A 44 -4.71 -3.13 -3.58
N PRO A 45 -5.35 -3.97 -2.75
CA PRO A 45 -6.69 -4.47 -3.03
C PRO A 45 -7.75 -3.37 -2.85
N ALA A 46 -8.55 -3.11 -3.87
CA ALA A 46 -9.63 -2.12 -3.85
C ALA A 46 -10.71 -2.43 -2.80
N ARG A 47 -10.97 -3.73 -2.54
CA ARG A 47 -11.94 -4.19 -1.50
C ARG A 47 -11.64 -3.66 -0.10
N LYS A 48 -10.37 -3.32 0.19
CA LYS A 48 -9.93 -2.78 1.49
C LYS A 48 -9.45 -1.34 1.39
N MET A 49 -9.79 -0.61 0.31
CA MET A 49 -9.30 0.74 0.04
C MET A 49 -9.44 1.68 1.23
N ASN A 50 -10.63 1.78 1.84
CA ASN A 50 -10.86 2.65 3.00
C ASN A 50 -9.93 2.32 4.17
N LYS A 51 -9.57 1.04 4.37
CA LYS A 51 -8.65 0.63 5.44
C LYS A 51 -7.21 1.07 5.15
N PHE A 52 -6.76 0.95 3.90
CA PHE A 52 -5.42 1.41 3.51
C PHE A 52 -5.31 2.94 3.57
N LEU A 53 -6.33 3.67 3.11
CA LEU A 53 -6.39 5.13 3.22
C LEU A 53 -6.34 5.57 4.69
N ALA A 54 -7.19 4.99 5.54
CA ALA A 54 -7.22 5.31 6.97
C ALA A 54 -5.91 4.96 7.69
N ALA A 55 -5.27 3.83 7.33
CA ALA A 55 -4.03 3.40 7.97
C ALA A 55 -2.82 4.28 7.61
N THR A 56 -2.78 4.77 6.38
CA THR A 56 -1.61 5.48 5.81
C THR A 56 -1.78 7.00 5.80
N GLY A 57 -3.01 7.52 5.80
CA GLY A 57 -3.30 8.93 5.63
C GLY A 57 -3.04 9.46 4.21
N LEU A 58 -2.70 8.60 3.25
CA LEU A 58 -2.45 9.00 1.86
C LEU A 58 -3.75 9.12 1.07
N SER A 59 -3.69 9.88 -0.02
CA SER A 59 -4.81 10.06 -0.95
C SER A 59 -5.08 8.81 -1.81
N LYS A 60 -6.24 8.78 -2.47
CA LYS A 60 -6.64 7.65 -3.32
C LYS A 60 -5.77 7.57 -4.56
N GLU A 61 -5.38 8.71 -5.09
CA GLU A 61 -4.56 8.90 -6.28
C GLU A 61 -3.15 8.36 -6.04
N GLU A 62 -2.61 8.56 -4.84
CA GLU A 62 -1.27 8.09 -4.48
C GLU A 62 -1.19 6.59 -4.25
N LEU A 63 -2.22 6.00 -3.62
CA LEU A 63 -2.30 4.58 -3.27
C LEU A 63 -2.93 3.70 -4.36
N TYR A 64 -3.72 4.29 -5.24
CA TYR A 64 -4.44 3.59 -6.31
C TYR A 64 -4.30 4.35 -7.63
N PRO A 65 -3.07 4.61 -8.11
CA PRO A 65 -2.85 5.35 -9.34
C PRO A 65 -3.45 4.64 -10.57
N ASP A 66 -3.48 3.31 -10.57
CA ASP A 66 -4.11 2.51 -11.63
C ASP A 66 -5.63 2.77 -11.76
N ILE A 67 -6.27 3.30 -10.73
CA ILE A 67 -7.73 3.56 -10.69
C ILE A 67 -8.02 5.05 -10.89
N PHE A 68 -7.24 5.93 -10.27
CA PHE A 68 -7.55 7.36 -10.17
C PHE A 68 -6.55 8.30 -10.87
N SER A 69 -5.38 7.82 -11.27
CA SER A 69 -4.34 8.62 -11.94
C SER A 69 -4.29 8.39 -13.46
N ALA A 70 -5.24 7.65 -14.03
CA ALA A 70 -5.44 7.57 -15.47
C ALA A 70 -6.20 8.82 -15.95
N ALA A 71 -5.49 9.95 -16.01
CA ALA A 71 -5.92 11.18 -16.67
C ALA A 71 -4.72 11.78 -17.41
#